data_AF-A0A2V9ASA3-F1
#
_entry.id   AF-A0A2V9ASA3-F1
#
_cell.length_a   1.000
_cell.length_b   1.000
_cell.length_c   1.000
_cell.angle_alpha   90.00
_cell.angle_beta   90.00
_cell.angle_gamma   90.00
#
_symmetry.space_group_name_H-M   'P 1'
#
loop_
_entity.id
_entity.type
_entity.pdbx_description
1 polymer ?
#
loop_
_entity_poly.entity_id
_entity_poly.type
_entity_poly.pdbx_seq_one_letter_code
_entity_poly.pdbx_strand_id
1 'polypeptide(L)'
;MNKHAYLRAYMAGIAVPTIFLLAVATGFTVARYVYHIPVPIERVIVFPMAVVPNAWGLWNVLFLALRDRLPWSLGLHGALLPILLAPLGIVVASLLNFQIPSIAARVFPILAPVALIVYYFAWKYFVGFLNRVLELV
;
A
#
# COMPACT_ATOMS: atom_id res chain seq x y z
N MET A 1 28.47 -10.08 1.62
CA MET A 1 27.82 -10.16 2.95
C MET A 1 26.33 -9.88 2.78
N ASN A 2 25.48 -10.89 2.63
CA ASN A 2 24.06 -10.67 2.35
C ASN A 2 23.18 -11.52 3.29
N LYS A 3 23.44 -11.44 4.61
CA LYS A 3 22.85 -12.36 5.60
C LYS A 3 21.32 -12.28 5.72
N HIS A 4 20.68 -11.21 5.24
CA HIS A 4 19.23 -11.02 5.39
C HIS A 4 18.57 -10.30 4.20
N ALA A 5 18.79 -10.78 2.97
CA ALA A 5 18.24 -10.17 1.75
C ALA A 5 16.71 -9.98 1.82
N TYR A 6 15.97 -10.98 2.34
CA TYR A 6 14.52 -10.88 2.50
C TYR A 6 14.06 -9.88 3.56
N LEU A 7 14.78 -9.75 4.69
CA LEU A 7 14.45 -8.73 5.70
C LEU A 7 14.66 -7.32 5.13
N ARG A 8 15.74 -7.11 4.38
CA ARG A 8 16.03 -5.84 3.70
C ARG A 8 14.94 -5.51 2.67
N ALA A 9 14.53 -6.48 1.85
CA ALA A 9 13.41 -6.33 0.93
C ALA A 9 12.12 -5.97 1.68
N TYR A 10 11.83 -6.66 2.79
CA TYR A 10 10.67 -6.33 3.62
C TYR A 10 10.71 -4.87 4.11
N MET A 11 11.84 -4.43 4.66
CA MET A 11 12.03 -3.06 5.15
C MET A 11 11.88 -2.01 4.04
N ALA A 12 12.39 -2.27 2.84
CA ALA A 12 12.18 -1.38 1.70
C ALA A 12 10.70 -1.31 1.26
N GLY A 13 9.98 -2.45 1.32
CA GLY A 13 8.59 -2.53 0.92
C GLY A 13 7.63 -1.81 1.89
N ILE A 14 7.90 -1.85 3.21
CA ILE A 14 7.06 -1.20 4.21
C ILE A 14 7.25 0.32 4.27
N ALA A 15 8.40 0.86 3.85
CA ALA A 15 8.76 2.26 4.06
C ALA A 15 7.73 3.25 3.46
N VAL A 16 7.34 3.03 2.19
CA VAL A 16 6.37 3.87 1.49
C VAL A 16 4.99 3.86 2.16
N PRO A 17 4.34 2.70 2.39
CA PRO A 17 3.03 2.67 3.04
C PRO A 17 3.10 3.22 4.47
N THR A 18 4.17 3.00 5.23
CA THR A 18 4.28 3.57 6.58
C THR A 18 4.30 5.11 6.56
N ILE A 19 5.12 5.73 5.71
CA ILE A 19 5.16 7.21 5.59
C ILE A 19 3.79 7.75 5.13
N PHE A 20 3.19 7.10 4.14
CA PHE A 20 1.88 7.49 3.61
C PHE A 20 0.79 7.42 4.70
N LEU A 21 0.74 6.34 5.47
CA LEU A 21 -0.24 6.17 6.54
C LEU A 21 -0.03 7.19 7.67
N LEU A 22 1.20 7.58 7.98
CA LEU A 22 1.47 8.66 8.93
C LEU A 22 0.91 10.00 8.44
N ALA A 23 1.04 10.31 7.15
CA ALA A 23 0.44 11.50 6.56
C ALA A 23 -1.09 11.46 6.61
N VAL A 24 -1.70 10.32 6.29
CA VAL A 24 -3.15 10.11 6.38
C VAL A 24 -3.64 10.25 7.83
N ALA A 25 -2.94 9.66 8.80
CA ALA A 25 -3.26 9.77 10.22
C ALA A 25 -3.16 11.22 10.72
N THR A 26 -2.18 11.98 10.24
CA THR A 26 -2.01 13.41 10.54
C THR A 26 -3.17 14.23 9.97
N GLY A 27 -3.51 14.03 8.69
CA GLY A 27 -4.66 14.70 8.05
C GLY A 27 -5.97 14.39 8.78
N PHE A 28 -6.14 13.14 9.22
CA PHE A 28 -7.28 12.73 10.04
C PHE A 28 -7.33 13.46 11.39
N THR A 29 -6.22 13.47 12.14
CA THR A 29 -6.16 14.14 13.45
C THR A 29 -6.51 15.62 13.32
N VAL A 30 -6.00 16.30 12.30
CA VAL A 30 -6.35 17.68 12.00
C VAL A 30 -7.85 17.82 11.66
N ALA A 31 -8.38 17.02 10.74
CA ALA A 31 -9.79 17.06 10.37
C ALA A 31 -10.74 16.81 11.56
N ARG A 32 -10.38 15.87 12.43
CA ARG A 32 -11.18 15.46 13.59
C ARG A 32 -11.12 16.44 14.73
N TYR A 33 -9.91 16.85 15.14
CA TYR A 33 -9.70 17.63 16.36
C TYR A 33 -9.63 19.13 16.13
N VAL A 34 -9.24 19.59 14.93
CA VAL A 34 -9.22 21.02 14.59
C VAL A 34 -10.53 21.42 13.92
N TYR A 35 -10.97 20.66 12.90
CA TYR A 35 -12.15 21.00 12.10
C TYR A 35 -13.45 20.30 12.54
N HIS A 36 -13.41 19.49 13.60
CA HIS A 36 -14.59 18.85 14.20
C HIS A 36 -15.44 17.99 13.25
N ILE A 37 -14.84 17.45 12.18
CA ILE A 37 -15.59 16.64 11.21
C ILE A 37 -15.95 15.29 11.86
N PRO A 38 -17.25 14.90 11.91
CA PRO A 38 -17.69 13.67 12.53
C PRO A 38 -17.54 12.48 11.58
N VAL A 39 -16.30 12.07 11.29
CA VAL A 39 -16.03 10.86 10.50
C VAL A 39 -15.80 9.69 11.46
N PRO A 40 -16.61 8.62 11.42
CA PRO A 40 -16.42 7.43 12.25
C PRO A 40 -15.37 6.51 11.61
N ILE A 41 -14.10 6.62 12.02
CA ILE A 41 -12.98 5.98 11.30
C ILE A 41 -12.18 4.95 12.10
N GLU A 42 -12.48 4.71 13.38
CA GLU A 42 -11.69 3.75 14.16
C GLU A 42 -11.72 2.33 13.55
N ARG A 43 -12.79 1.96 12.84
CA ARG A 43 -12.91 0.67 12.14
C ARG A 43 -12.36 0.67 10.70
N VAL A 44 -12.36 1.83 10.03
CA VAL A 44 -11.98 1.93 8.61
C VAL A 44 -10.48 2.15 8.43
N ILE A 45 -9.80 2.84 9.36
CA ILE A 45 -8.36 3.17 9.23
C ILE A 45 -7.45 2.13 9.92
N VAL A 46 -7.86 1.55 11.04
CA VAL A 46 -7.00 0.62 11.81
C VAL A 46 -6.68 -0.65 11.02
N PHE A 47 -7.65 -1.19 10.30
CA PHE A 47 -7.44 -2.41 9.50
C PHE A 47 -6.46 -2.19 8.33
N PRO A 48 -6.61 -1.16 7.47
CA PRO A 48 -5.60 -0.81 6.48
C PRO A 48 -4.23 -0.54 7.10
N MET A 49 -4.15 0.17 8.23
CA MET A 49 -2.86 0.48 8.84
C MET A 49 -2.08 -0.75 9.29
N ALA A 50 -2.77 -1.80 9.72
CA ALA A 50 -2.13 -3.06 10.10
C ALA A 50 -1.82 -3.93 8.86
N VAL A 51 -2.73 -4.03 7.89
CA VAL A 51 -2.60 -5.00 6.80
C VAL A 51 -1.75 -4.47 5.64
N VAL A 52 -1.92 -3.19 5.28
CA VAL A 52 -1.27 -2.58 4.10
C VAL A 52 0.25 -2.62 4.22
N PRO A 53 0.92 -2.12 5.29
CA PRO A 53 2.38 -2.15 5.34
C PRO A 53 2.95 -3.57 5.24
N ASN A 54 2.35 -4.52 5.97
CA ASN A 54 2.82 -5.90 5.99
C ASN A 54 2.65 -6.59 4.62
N ALA A 55 1.51 -6.42 3.96
CA ALA A 55 1.27 -6.98 2.62
C ALA A 55 2.26 -6.41 1.60
N TRP A 56 2.58 -5.12 1.71
CA TRP A 56 3.55 -4.44 0.87
C TRP A 56 5.00 -4.90 1.10
N GLY A 57 5.41 -5.05 2.36
CA GLY A 57 6.71 -5.61 2.72
C GLY A 57 6.87 -7.01 2.16
N LEU A 58 5.85 -7.87 2.36
CA LEU A 58 5.84 -9.24 1.84
C LEU A 58 5.85 -9.27 0.30
N TRP A 59 5.17 -8.34 -0.35
CA TRP A 59 5.14 -8.27 -1.81
C TRP A 59 6.52 -7.94 -2.41
N ASN A 60 7.31 -7.12 -1.75
CA ASN A 60 8.70 -6.83 -2.16
C ASN A 60 9.63 -8.02 -1.89
N VAL A 61 9.38 -8.81 -0.84
CA VAL A 61 10.07 -10.10 -0.60
C VAL A 61 9.77 -11.09 -1.72
N LEU A 62 8.49 -11.22 -2.10
CA LEU A 62 8.03 -12.05 -3.22
C LEU A 62 8.69 -11.64 -4.54
N PHE A 63 8.80 -10.33 -4.81
CA PHE A 63 9.51 -9.83 -5.98
C PHE A 63 10.94 -10.37 -6.04
N LEU A 64 11.68 -10.24 -4.94
CA LEU A 64 13.07 -10.69 -4.89
C LEU A 64 13.20 -12.21 -5.07
N ALA A 65 12.29 -12.98 -4.45
CA ALA A 65 12.27 -14.44 -4.59
C ALA A 65 11.91 -14.92 -6.01
N LEU A 66 11.09 -14.15 -6.74
CA LEU A 66 10.65 -14.48 -8.09
C LEU A 66 11.54 -13.90 -9.19
N ARG A 67 12.41 -12.94 -8.88
CA ARG A 67 13.22 -12.20 -9.85
C ARG A 67 14.13 -13.11 -10.70
N ASP A 68 14.70 -14.14 -10.10
CA ASP A 68 15.57 -15.09 -10.82
C ASP A 68 14.80 -15.96 -11.83
N ARG A 69 13.47 -16.05 -11.67
CA ARG A 69 12.59 -16.87 -12.54
C ARG A 69 11.75 -16.03 -13.49
N LEU A 70 11.42 -14.79 -13.15
CA LEU A 70 10.65 -13.86 -13.98
C LEU A 70 11.33 -12.50 -14.05
N PRO A 71 11.73 -12.02 -15.24
CA PRO A 71 12.37 -10.71 -15.42
C PRO A 71 11.35 -9.56 -15.39
N TRP A 72 10.48 -9.54 -14.38
CA TRP A 72 9.45 -8.50 -14.24
C TRP A 72 10.05 -7.18 -13.80
N SER A 73 9.55 -6.08 -14.36
CA SER A 73 9.90 -4.76 -13.84
C SER A 73 9.28 -4.57 -12.45
N LEU A 74 10.06 -4.04 -11.50
CA LEU A 74 9.61 -3.79 -10.13
C LEU A 74 8.30 -3.00 -10.11
N GLY A 75 8.16 -1.97 -10.96
CA GLY A 75 6.96 -1.14 -11.05
C GLY A 75 5.71 -1.92 -11.47
N LEU A 76 5.83 -2.84 -12.44
CA LEU A 76 4.71 -3.69 -12.85
C LEU A 76 4.31 -4.65 -11.74
N HIS A 77 5.29 -5.30 -11.10
CA HIS A 77 5.04 -6.16 -9.95
C HIS A 77 4.32 -5.39 -8.85
N GLY A 78 4.81 -4.18 -8.51
CA GLY A 78 4.17 -3.29 -7.57
C GLY A 78 2.70 -3.00 -7.90
N ALA A 79 2.42 -2.57 -9.14
CA ALA A 79 1.09 -2.16 -9.56
C ALA A 79 0.05 -3.31 -9.50
N LEU A 80 0.48 -4.57 -9.54
CA LEU A 80 -0.42 -5.71 -9.35
C LEU A 80 -0.99 -5.77 -7.92
N LEU A 81 -0.26 -5.30 -6.92
CA LEU A 81 -0.68 -5.41 -5.52
C LEU A 81 -1.98 -4.64 -5.24
N PRO A 82 -2.14 -3.34 -5.60
CA PRO A 82 -3.42 -2.65 -5.47
C PRO A 82 -4.54 -3.29 -6.29
N ILE A 83 -4.24 -3.83 -7.47
CA ILE A 83 -5.21 -4.50 -8.35
C ILE A 83 -5.75 -5.78 -7.69
N LEU A 84 -4.92 -6.49 -6.92
CA LEU A 84 -5.33 -7.67 -6.16
C LEU A 84 -6.04 -7.29 -4.85
N LEU A 85 -5.54 -6.28 -4.15
CA LEU A 85 -6.07 -5.90 -2.84
C LEU A 85 -7.40 -5.13 -2.91
N ALA A 86 -7.64 -4.35 -3.96
CA ALA A 86 -8.91 -3.64 -4.12
C ALA A 86 -10.14 -4.59 -4.18
N PRO A 87 -10.20 -5.59 -5.08
CA PRO A 87 -11.30 -6.55 -5.10
C PRO A 87 -11.33 -7.42 -3.85
N LEU A 88 -10.18 -7.82 -3.30
CA LEU A 88 -10.13 -8.57 -2.05
C LEU A 88 -10.73 -7.76 -0.90
N GLY A 89 -10.42 -6.46 -0.82
CA GLY A 89 -11.00 -5.55 0.17
C GLY A 89 -12.51 -5.42 0.04
N ILE A 90 -13.05 -5.38 -1.18
CA ILE A 90 -14.50 -5.36 -1.42
C ILE A 90 -15.14 -6.67 -0.96
N VAL A 91 -14.54 -7.82 -1.30
CA VAL A 91 -15.05 -9.13 -0.88
C VAL A 91 -15.05 -9.25 0.64
N VAL A 92 -13.95 -8.91 1.30
CA VAL A 92 -13.84 -8.93 2.77
C VAL A 92 -14.84 -7.97 3.40
N ALA A 93 -14.98 -6.75 2.89
CA ALA A 93 -15.98 -5.80 3.35
C ALA A 93 -17.40 -6.36 3.22
N SER A 94 -17.71 -7.01 2.09
CA SER A 94 -19.00 -7.64 1.85
C SER A 94 -19.28 -8.80 2.82
N LEU A 95 -18.30 -9.67 3.05
CA LEU A 95 -18.41 -10.79 4.00
C LEU A 95 -18.59 -10.32 5.45
N LEU A 96 -17.99 -9.18 5.79
CA LEU A 96 -18.08 -8.58 7.13
C LEU A 96 -19.31 -7.65 7.28
N ASN A 97 -20.20 -7.59 6.28
CA ASN A 97 -21.35 -6.68 6.23
C ASN A 97 -20.96 -5.20 6.43
N PHE A 98 -19.77 -4.82 5.98
CA PHE A 98 -19.27 -3.47 6.07
C PHE A 98 -19.85 -2.62 4.93
N GLN A 99 -20.68 -1.65 5.26
CA GLN A 99 -21.30 -0.78 4.26
C GLN A 99 -20.25 0.16 3.65
N ILE A 100 -20.00 0.02 2.35
CA ILE A 100 -19.14 0.94 1.60
C ILE A 100 -19.94 2.23 1.36
N PRO A 101 -19.47 3.41 1.81
CA PRO A 101 -20.18 4.66 1.60
C PRO A 101 -20.43 4.95 0.11
N SER A 102 -21.63 5.39 -0.25
CA SER A 102 -22.00 5.69 -1.65
C SER A 102 -21.14 6.77 -2.31
N ILE A 103 -20.60 7.70 -1.51
CA ILE A 103 -19.60 8.70 -1.96
C ILE A 103 -18.31 8.01 -2.41
N ALA A 104 -17.84 6.99 -1.69
CA ALA A 104 -16.65 6.24 -2.09
C ALA A 104 -16.89 5.58 -3.46
N ALA A 105 -18.05 4.97 -3.69
CA ALA A 105 -18.40 4.36 -4.97
C ALA A 105 -18.44 5.34 -6.15
N ARG A 106 -18.79 6.61 -5.92
CA ARG A 106 -18.85 7.65 -6.97
C ARG A 106 -17.48 8.23 -7.31
N VAL A 107 -16.61 8.40 -6.32
CA VAL A 107 -15.29 9.04 -6.50
C VAL A 107 -14.22 8.01 -6.91
N PHE A 108 -14.39 6.75 -6.50
CA PHE A 108 -13.45 5.66 -6.76
C PHE A 108 -13.05 5.49 -8.25
N PRO A 109 -13.96 5.53 -9.24
CA PRO A 109 -13.58 5.34 -10.65
C PRO A 109 -12.62 6.41 -11.19
N ILE A 110 -12.63 7.61 -10.59
CA ILE A 110 -11.79 8.74 -11.00
C ILE A 110 -10.50 8.76 -10.18
N LEU A 111 -10.59 8.58 -8.85
CA LEU A 111 -9.41 8.59 -7.99
C LEU A 111 -8.54 7.33 -8.16
N ALA A 112 -9.14 6.17 -8.41
CA ALA A 112 -8.42 4.91 -8.52
C ALA A 112 -7.33 4.93 -9.60
N PRO A 113 -7.59 5.31 -10.88
CA PRO A 113 -6.54 5.32 -11.90
C PRO A 113 -5.42 6.32 -11.57
N VAL A 114 -5.76 7.51 -11.05
CA VAL A 114 -4.77 8.51 -10.63
C VAL A 114 -3.91 7.97 -9.49
N ALA A 115 -4.54 7.42 -8.46
CA ALA A 115 -3.85 6.80 -7.33
C ALA A 115 -2.95 5.65 -7.78
N LEU A 116 -3.39 4.85 -8.76
CA LEU A 116 -2.64 3.71 -9.28
C LEU A 116 -1.41 4.15 -10.09
N ILE A 117 -1.49 5.27 -10.83
CA ILE A 117 -0.35 5.89 -11.50
C ILE A 117 0.67 6.41 -10.48
N VAL A 118 0.22 7.17 -9.48
CA VAL A 118 1.08 7.67 -8.40
C VAL A 118 1.76 6.50 -7.68
N TYR A 119 0.98 5.46 -7.40
CA TYR A 119 1.45 4.22 -6.78
C TYR A 119 2.51 3.51 -7.63
N TYR A 120 2.29 3.38 -8.94
CA TYR A 120 3.26 2.80 -9.87
C TYR A 120 4.60 3.54 -9.80
N PHE A 121 4.57 4.87 -9.79
CA PHE A 121 5.80 5.67 -9.69
C PHE A 121 6.48 5.56 -8.33
N ALA A 122 5.71 5.56 -7.24
CA ALA A 122 6.25 5.33 -5.90
C ALA A 122 6.97 3.98 -5.83
N TRP A 123 6.39 2.92 -6.42
CA TRP A 123 7.00 1.60 -6.44
C TRP A 123 8.25 1.54 -7.34
N LYS A 124 8.13 2.07 -8.56
CA LYS A 124 9.22 2.04 -9.54
C LYS A 124 10.44 2.82 -9.08
N TYR A 125 10.24 4.03 -8.56
CA TYR A 125 11.34 4.93 -8.23
C TYR A 125 11.75 4.87 -6.77
N PHE A 126 10.81 4.91 -5.83
CA PHE A 126 11.14 4.99 -4.40
C PHE A 126 11.55 3.63 -3.86
N VAL A 127 10.71 2.60 -4.01
CA VAL A 127 11.05 1.23 -3.58
C VAL A 127 12.23 0.70 -4.40
N GLY A 128 12.29 1.01 -5.69
CA GLY A 128 13.45 0.70 -6.53
C GLY A 128 14.74 1.35 -6.03
N PHE A 129 14.69 2.61 -5.58
CA PHE A 129 15.83 3.28 -4.96
C PHE A 129 16.24 2.60 -3.65
N LEU A 130 15.29 2.30 -2.75
CA LEU A 130 15.57 1.61 -1.49
C LEU A 130 16.19 0.23 -1.71
N ASN A 131 15.67 -0.54 -2.69
CA ASN A 131 16.22 -1.84 -3.04
C ASN A 131 17.66 -1.73 -3.57
N ARG A 132 18.02 -0.66 -4.31
CA ARG A 132 19.41 -0.40 -4.75
C ARG A 132 20.33 0.00 -3.60
N VAL A 133 19.87 0.89 -2.71
CA VAL A 133 20.62 1.26 -1.49
C VAL A 133 20.87 0.05 -0.61
N LEU A 134 19.92 -0.89 -0.59
CA LEU A 134 20.03 -2.16 0.08
C LEU A 134 20.67 -3.26 -0.80
N GLU A 135 21.34 -2.92 -1.90
CA GLU A 135 22.11 -3.87 -2.72
C GLU A 135 21.31 -5.15 -3.09
N LEU A 136 20.00 -5.02 -3.28
CA LEU A 136 19.09 -6.11 -3.66
C LEU A 136 18.87 -6.15 -5.17
N VAL A 137 19.02 -5.00 -5.84
CA VAL A 137 18.72 -4.79 -7.26
C VAL A 137 19.85 -4.10 -7.99
#